data_AF-A0A284VSU1-F1
#
_entry.id   AF-A0A284VSU1-F1
#
_cell.length_a   1.000
_cell.length_b   1.000
_cell.length_c   1.000
_cell.angle_alpha   90.00
_cell.angle_beta   90.00
_cell.angle_gamma   90.00
#
_symmetry.space_group_name_H-M   'P 1'
#
loop_
_entity.id
_entity.type
_entity.pdbx_description
1 polymer ?
#
loop_
_entity_poly.entity_id
_entity_poly.type
_entity_poly.pdbx_seq_one_letter_code
_entity_poly.pdbx_strand_id
1 'polypeptide(L)'
;MYVNPEENLEQSFHLFEYVIYDEFHAYREFELSGILTQIALFQNMSACKVILSSATPKKEIIELLNLVRIGKERHAPIIENIFATPCSMEEGEIIRYQTKVEFHQGKILENIKDIADVLHKVIGELKPGSPQILFIFDTVKDSNLFFTRLFKEYPEIYKYAEKDNGYDTNQIGDIPDFTKPILVSTNKSEVGLDYPIKMLFMEDGFSIDSFVQRFGRAARHEPANCYIYTKKEANPIFTDEIVAYHTFLEKMSYITGEFNIQTKSVRTLFTFRQAIAIEKYVHRKDDLRAYFAVDTGYSYKLWLNFFILLNKYNNGGLSNPNLKRLKLLIDDIKDACKSLRGRSLRHPVIYTRGHEIRQTMYDLLSVLNRVSAVVERTTEGFIIREVESEETGPFISAIKLPYFPDLMDYQKRREQFNEKIETIAKKAVDVFPEKQQGFLLACIRSLYYSIEPDHIILPDEIILWNRKVISLSEDAMDDN
;
A
#
# COMPACT_ATOMS: atom_id res chain seq x y z
N MET A 1 9.35 11.35 7.26
CA MET A 1 10.34 12.44 7.24
C MET A 1 11.71 11.84 6.98
N TYR A 2 12.35 12.30 5.90
CA TYR A 2 13.74 11.94 5.58
C TYR A 2 14.62 12.17 6.82
N VAL A 3 15.29 11.11 7.27
CA VAL A 3 16.31 11.22 8.30
C VAL A 3 17.54 11.78 7.59
N ASN A 4 17.67 13.11 7.57
CA ASN A 4 18.94 13.72 7.20
C ASN A 4 19.89 13.56 8.40
N PRO A 5 20.98 12.77 8.29
CA PRO A 5 21.97 12.63 9.35
C PRO A 5 22.72 13.93 9.66
N GLU A 6 22.70 14.91 8.75
CA GLU A 6 23.38 16.21 8.90
C GLU A 6 22.49 17.31 9.50
N GLU A 7 21.28 16.96 9.97
CA GLU A 7 20.28 17.89 10.55
C GLU A 7 19.82 19.06 9.64
N ASN A 8 20.40 19.23 8.45
CA ASN A 8 20.06 20.30 7.53
C ASN A 8 18.92 19.90 6.58
N LEU A 9 17.71 19.84 7.15
CA LEU A 9 16.48 19.52 6.42
C LEU A 9 16.31 20.38 5.16
N GLU A 10 16.60 21.68 5.25
CA GLU A 10 16.43 22.64 4.18
C GLU A 10 17.35 22.35 2.96
N GLN A 11 18.63 22.04 3.20
CA GLN A 11 19.53 21.66 2.10
C GLN A 11 18.96 20.48 1.31
N SER A 12 18.40 19.46 1.98
CA SER A 12 17.81 18.30 1.30
C SER A 12 16.64 18.69 0.39
N PHE A 13 15.81 19.67 0.76
CA PHE A 13 14.67 20.12 -0.05
C PHE A 13 15.07 21.10 -1.17
N HIS A 14 16.21 21.79 -1.04
CA HIS A 14 16.77 22.65 -2.10
C HIS A 14 17.47 21.87 -3.22
N LEU A 15 17.82 20.60 -3.01
CA LEU A 15 18.43 19.77 -4.05
C LEU A 15 17.49 19.44 -5.22
N PHE A 16 16.19 19.68 -5.06
CA PHE A 16 15.18 19.32 -6.04
C PHE A 16 14.58 20.57 -6.68
N GLU A 17 14.71 20.66 -8.00
CA GLU A 17 13.98 21.65 -8.80
C GLU A 17 12.55 21.20 -9.09
N TYR A 18 12.34 19.88 -9.20
CA TYR A 18 11.05 19.24 -9.48
C TYR A 18 10.86 18.02 -8.60
N VAL A 19 9.61 17.79 -8.18
CA VAL A 19 9.17 16.53 -7.57
C VAL A 19 7.89 16.08 -8.26
N ILE A 20 7.86 14.81 -8.66
CA ILE A 20 6.71 14.19 -9.34
C ILE A 20 6.15 13.12 -8.42
N TYR A 21 4.89 13.28 -8.03
CA TYR A 21 4.10 12.23 -7.38
C TYR A 21 3.22 11.60 -8.47
N ASP A 22 3.69 10.48 -8.99
CA ASP A 22 2.96 9.71 -10.00
C ASP A 22 1.87 8.83 -9.37
N GLU A 23 0.83 8.52 -10.15
CA GLU A 23 -0.35 7.77 -9.70
C GLU A 23 -0.94 8.35 -8.39
N PHE A 24 -1.04 9.68 -8.30
CA PHE A 24 -1.37 10.40 -7.06
C PHE A 24 -2.72 9.97 -6.43
N HIS A 25 -3.64 9.43 -7.23
CA HIS A 25 -4.92 8.90 -6.76
C HIS A 25 -4.80 7.57 -6.00
N ALA A 26 -3.69 6.84 -6.13
CA ALA A 26 -3.49 5.53 -5.54
C ALA A 26 -2.97 5.57 -4.09
N TYR A 27 -2.51 6.74 -3.62
CA TYR A 27 -2.02 6.89 -2.25
C TYR A 27 -3.17 6.81 -1.23
N ARG A 28 -2.99 5.99 -0.20
CA ARG A 28 -3.96 5.85 0.90
C ARG A 28 -3.70 6.88 1.99
N GLU A 29 -4.53 6.87 3.02
CA GLU A 29 -4.56 7.92 4.05
C GLU A 29 -3.20 8.14 4.71
N PHE A 30 -2.47 7.04 4.98
CA PHE A 30 -1.18 7.09 5.63
C PHE A 30 -0.10 7.71 4.74
N GLU A 31 0.02 7.26 3.47
CA GLU A 31 0.95 7.81 2.48
C GLU A 31 0.61 9.27 2.17
N LEU A 32 -0.66 9.56 1.89
CA LEU A 32 -1.13 10.87 1.48
C LEU A 32 -0.86 11.92 2.55
N SER A 33 -1.05 11.59 3.83
CA SER A 33 -0.66 12.50 4.93
C SER A 33 0.84 12.85 4.93
N GLY A 34 1.69 11.89 4.56
CA GLY A 34 3.13 12.09 4.43
C GLY A 34 3.49 12.92 3.20
N ILE A 35 2.86 12.66 2.06
CA ILE A 35 3.06 13.40 0.82
C ILE A 35 2.61 14.85 0.98
N LEU A 36 1.43 15.11 1.54
CA LEU A 36 0.98 16.48 1.84
C LEU A 36 1.98 17.22 2.76
N THR A 37 2.59 16.51 3.72
CA THR A 37 3.63 17.09 4.57
C THR A 37 4.88 17.45 3.75
N GLN A 38 5.29 16.59 2.81
CA GLN A 38 6.40 16.88 1.90
C GLN A 38 6.11 18.05 0.96
N ILE A 39 4.92 18.09 0.34
CA ILE A 39 4.48 19.21 -0.50
C ILE A 39 4.54 20.51 0.29
N ALA A 40 4.04 20.52 1.53
CA ALA A 40 4.14 21.70 2.39
C ALA A 40 5.59 22.12 2.64
N LEU A 41 6.51 21.18 2.81
CA LEU A 41 7.93 21.48 3.01
C LEU A 41 8.58 22.01 1.71
N PHE A 42 8.42 21.33 0.57
CA PHE A 42 8.93 21.78 -0.72
C PHE A 42 8.47 23.20 -1.06
N GLN A 43 7.17 23.45 -0.98
CA GLN A 43 6.57 24.73 -1.37
C GLN A 43 6.93 25.89 -0.43
N ASN A 44 7.31 25.62 0.82
CA ASN A 44 7.69 26.66 1.78
C ASN A 44 9.22 26.83 1.95
N MET A 45 9.99 25.79 1.67
CA MET A 45 11.44 25.79 1.90
C MET A 45 12.24 25.99 0.62
N SER A 46 11.71 25.64 -0.55
CA SER A 46 12.44 25.75 -1.82
C SER A 46 11.53 26.22 -2.96
N ALA A 47 12.13 26.52 -4.11
CA ALA A 47 11.41 26.85 -5.34
C ALA A 47 10.97 25.60 -6.13
N CYS A 48 10.94 24.43 -5.47
CA CYS A 48 10.63 23.15 -6.11
C CYS A 48 9.22 23.15 -6.69
N LYS A 49 9.09 22.76 -7.96
CA LYS A 49 7.80 22.55 -8.61
C LYS A 49 7.28 21.14 -8.29
N VAL A 50 6.06 21.09 -7.77
CA VAL A 50 5.37 19.84 -7.44
C VAL A 50 4.42 19.48 -8.57
N ILE A 51 4.59 18.30 -9.15
CA ILE A 51 3.74 17.75 -10.20
C ILE A 51 2.99 16.55 -9.62
N LEU A 52 1.66 16.56 -9.75
CA LEU A 52 0.78 15.48 -9.32
C LEU A 52 0.19 14.82 -10.57
N SER A 53 0.68 13.63 -10.91
CA SER A 53 0.24 12.89 -12.10
C SER A 53 -0.81 11.85 -11.71
N SER A 54 -1.92 11.78 -12.46
CA SER A 54 -3.01 10.83 -12.20
C SER A 54 -3.89 10.68 -13.44
N ALA A 55 -4.19 9.42 -13.80
CA ALA A 55 -5.18 9.11 -14.83
C ALA A 55 -6.64 9.17 -14.31
N THR A 56 -6.84 8.99 -13.00
CA THR A 56 -8.16 8.98 -12.34
C THR A 56 -8.17 9.89 -11.12
N PRO A 57 -8.00 11.22 -11.29
CA PRO A 57 -7.89 12.13 -10.16
C PRO A 57 -9.19 12.21 -9.36
N LYS A 58 -9.11 11.95 -8.05
CA LYS A 58 -10.28 12.00 -7.16
C LYS A 58 -10.44 13.38 -6.55
N LYS A 59 -11.66 13.92 -6.61
CA LYS A 59 -12.01 15.24 -6.05
C LYS A 59 -11.61 15.37 -4.58
N GLU A 60 -11.92 14.35 -3.77
CA GLU A 60 -11.57 14.30 -2.34
C GLU A 60 -10.06 14.37 -2.07
N ILE A 61 -9.21 13.82 -2.96
CA ILE A 61 -7.75 13.92 -2.85
C ILE A 61 -7.27 15.32 -3.20
N ILE A 62 -7.81 15.89 -4.29
CA ILE A 62 -7.47 17.26 -4.70
C ILE A 62 -7.86 18.26 -3.60
N GLU A 63 -9.04 18.10 -3.01
CA GLU A 63 -9.52 18.95 -1.93
C GLU A 63 -8.60 18.91 -0.69
N LEU A 64 -7.88 17.81 -0.45
CA LEU A 64 -6.90 17.69 0.64
C LEU A 64 -5.64 18.56 0.42
N LEU A 65 -5.34 18.97 -0.81
CA LEU A 65 -4.24 19.93 -1.08
C LEU A 65 -4.50 21.28 -0.40
N ASN A 66 -5.76 21.62 -0.11
CA ASN A 66 -6.10 22.82 0.67
C ASN A 66 -5.59 22.75 2.13
N LEU A 67 -5.16 21.58 2.62
CA LEU A 67 -4.49 21.46 3.91
C LEU A 67 -3.07 22.04 3.86
N VAL A 68 -2.45 22.08 2.68
CA VAL A 68 -1.13 22.68 2.48
C VAL A 68 -1.29 24.20 2.47
N ARG A 69 -0.46 24.88 3.27
CA ARG A 69 -0.42 26.34 3.36
C ARG A 69 0.97 26.81 2.97
N ILE A 70 1.04 27.75 2.04
CA ILE A 70 2.29 28.20 1.41
C ILE A 70 2.56 29.66 1.80
N GLY A 71 3.82 29.92 2.14
CA GLY A 71 4.33 31.23 2.50
C GLY A 71 3.84 31.73 3.86
N LYS A 72 4.31 32.92 4.25
CA LYS A 72 3.93 33.57 5.51
C LYS A 72 2.43 33.90 5.57
N GLU A 73 1.84 34.19 4.42
CA GLU A 73 0.42 34.53 4.25
C GLU A 73 -0.49 33.29 4.22
N ARG A 74 0.11 32.08 4.20
CA ARG A 74 -0.60 30.80 4.31
C ARG A 74 -1.69 30.63 3.26
N HIS A 75 -1.36 30.94 2.02
CA HIS A 75 -2.26 30.71 0.90
C HIS A 75 -2.40 29.21 0.61
N ALA A 76 -3.57 28.81 0.13
CA ALA A 76 -3.71 27.50 -0.49
C ALA A 76 -2.81 27.42 -1.75
N PRO A 77 -2.34 26.22 -2.13
CA PRO A 77 -1.68 26.06 -3.42
C PRO A 77 -2.61 26.47 -4.56
N ILE A 78 -2.05 27.15 -5.57
CA ILE A 78 -2.71 27.32 -6.86
C ILE A 78 -2.54 26.00 -7.61
N ILE A 79 -3.65 25.39 -8.01
CA ILE A 79 -3.65 24.11 -8.73
C ILE A 79 -4.00 24.42 -10.18
N GLU A 80 -3.03 24.28 -11.07
CA GLU A 80 -3.25 24.32 -12.52
C GLU A 80 -3.54 22.90 -13.00
N ASN A 81 -4.75 22.68 -13.52
CA ASN A 81 -5.14 21.38 -14.05
C ASN A 81 -4.87 21.33 -15.55
N ILE A 82 -4.19 20.27 -16.00
CA ILE A 82 -3.95 19.97 -17.41
C ILE A 82 -4.67 18.66 -17.69
N PHE A 83 -5.64 18.68 -18.60
CA PHE A 83 -6.41 17.50 -19.00
C PHE A 83 -6.15 17.17 -20.47
N ALA A 84 -5.98 15.88 -20.76
CA ALA A 84 -6.13 15.38 -22.12
C ALA A 84 -7.63 15.32 -22.47
N THR A 85 -8.00 15.82 -23.65
CA THR A 85 -9.38 15.79 -24.15
C THR A 85 -9.48 14.87 -25.37
N PRO A 86 -10.57 14.09 -25.52
CA PRO A 86 -10.82 13.36 -26.75
C PRO A 86 -10.85 14.30 -27.96
N CYS A 87 -10.22 13.90 -29.06
CA CYS A 87 -10.21 14.62 -30.34
C CYS A 87 -10.44 13.63 -31.50
N SER A 88 -10.69 14.15 -32.70
CA SER A 88 -10.78 13.32 -33.90
C SER A 88 -9.43 12.67 -34.24
N MET A 89 -9.45 11.52 -34.91
CA MET A 89 -8.23 10.82 -35.34
C MET A 89 -7.31 11.66 -36.24
N GLU A 90 -7.84 12.70 -36.89
CA GLU A 90 -7.08 13.61 -37.75
C GLU A 90 -6.33 14.70 -36.95
N GLU A 91 -6.73 14.96 -35.69
CA GLU A 91 -6.26 16.10 -34.90
C GLU A 91 -5.45 15.69 -33.65
N GLY A 92 -5.35 14.40 -33.33
CA GLY A 92 -4.56 13.95 -32.20
C GLY A 92 -4.16 12.49 -32.20
N GLU A 93 -3.49 12.09 -31.11
CA GLU A 93 -2.87 10.78 -30.98
C GLU A 93 -3.86 9.74 -30.44
N ILE A 94 -3.81 8.53 -31.01
CA ILE A 94 -4.58 7.39 -30.52
C ILE A 94 -3.97 6.92 -29.21
N ILE A 95 -4.65 7.19 -28.10
CA ILE A 95 -4.25 6.72 -26.77
C ILE A 95 -4.78 5.32 -26.44
N ARG A 96 -5.82 4.87 -27.15
CA ARG A 96 -6.45 3.55 -26.95
C ARG A 96 -7.20 3.07 -28.20
N TYR A 97 -6.95 1.82 -28.58
CA TYR A 97 -7.63 1.11 -29.66
C TYR A 97 -8.89 0.40 -29.16
N GLN A 98 -9.74 -0.02 -30.11
CA GLN A 98 -10.95 -0.79 -29.81
C GLN A 98 -10.60 -2.05 -29.01
N THR A 99 -11.35 -2.28 -27.93
CA THR A 99 -11.17 -3.42 -27.02
C THR A 99 -12.42 -4.30 -27.07
N LYS A 100 -12.27 -5.60 -27.34
CA LYS A 100 -13.34 -6.58 -27.14
C LYS A 100 -13.30 -7.06 -25.69
N VAL A 101 -14.44 -7.11 -25.02
CA VAL A 101 -14.51 -7.49 -23.60
C VAL A 101 -15.38 -8.74 -23.43
N GLU A 102 -14.89 -9.72 -22.69
CA GLU A 102 -15.62 -10.92 -22.28
C GLU A 102 -15.61 -10.99 -20.75
N PHE A 103 -16.78 -11.19 -20.14
CA PHE A 103 -16.94 -11.27 -18.69
C PHE A 103 -17.06 -12.72 -18.23
N HIS A 104 -16.33 -13.05 -17.17
CA HIS A 104 -16.40 -14.34 -16.50
C HIS A 104 -16.68 -14.12 -15.01
N GLN A 105 -17.55 -14.96 -14.44
CA GLN A 105 -17.81 -14.93 -13.01
C GLN A 105 -16.73 -15.72 -12.26
N GLY A 106 -16.25 -15.18 -11.13
CA GLY A 106 -15.27 -15.86 -10.28
C GLY A 106 -13.83 -15.38 -10.52
N LYS A 107 -12.86 -16.26 -10.30
CA LYS A 107 -11.41 -15.95 -10.42
C LYS A 107 -10.79 -16.54 -11.68
N ILE A 108 -9.62 -16.00 -12.07
CA ILE A 108 -8.81 -16.55 -13.18
C ILE A 108 -8.48 -18.03 -12.91
N LEU A 109 -8.07 -18.36 -11.69
CA LEU A 109 -7.65 -19.72 -11.30
C LEU A 109 -8.73 -20.78 -11.48
N GLU A 110 -10.00 -20.42 -11.29
CA GLU A 110 -11.15 -21.32 -11.40
C GLU A 110 -11.41 -21.72 -12.85
N ASN A 111 -10.95 -20.90 -13.80
CA ASN A 111 -11.19 -21.04 -15.23
C ASN A 111 -9.92 -21.44 -16.00
N ILE A 112 -8.90 -21.99 -15.31
CA ILE A 112 -7.59 -22.29 -15.94
C ILE A 112 -7.69 -23.23 -17.14
N LYS A 113 -8.66 -24.17 -17.15
CA LYS A 113 -8.85 -25.12 -18.26
C LYS A 113 -9.29 -24.38 -19.52
N ASP A 114 -10.31 -23.54 -19.39
CA ASP A 114 -10.83 -22.75 -20.51
C ASP A 114 -9.79 -21.75 -21.01
N ILE A 115 -9.03 -21.14 -20.08
CA ILE A 115 -7.90 -20.27 -20.41
C ILE A 115 -6.84 -21.05 -21.19
N ALA A 116 -6.48 -22.26 -20.75
CA ALA A 116 -5.49 -23.08 -21.45
C ALA A 116 -5.95 -23.40 -22.88
N ASP A 117 -7.22 -23.74 -23.09
CA ASP A 117 -7.79 -23.97 -24.42
C ASP A 117 -7.71 -22.73 -25.32
N VAL A 118 -7.94 -21.54 -24.75
CA VAL A 118 -7.75 -20.27 -25.47
C VAL A 118 -6.27 -20.06 -25.81
N LEU A 119 -5.36 -20.26 -24.86
CA LEU A 119 -3.92 -20.09 -25.06
C LEU A 119 -3.37 -21.06 -26.11
N HIS A 120 -3.78 -22.33 -26.09
CA HIS A 120 -3.36 -23.33 -27.08
C HIS A 120 -3.66 -22.92 -28.53
N LYS A 121 -4.76 -22.21 -28.77
CA LYS A 121 -5.14 -21.74 -30.10
C LYS A 121 -4.24 -20.62 -30.62
N VAL A 122 -3.69 -19.79 -29.73
CA VAL A 122 -2.95 -18.58 -30.11
C VAL A 122 -1.43 -18.72 -29.95
N ILE A 123 -0.95 -19.67 -29.15
CA ILE A 123 0.45 -19.75 -28.75
C ILE A 123 1.43 -19.94 -29.90
N GLY A 124 0.99 -20.61 -30.99
CA GLY A 124 1.79 -20.79 -32.20
C GLY A 124 2.00 -19.51 -33.01
N GLU A 125 1.17 -18.49 -32.78
CA GLU A 125 1.23 -17.20 -33.49
C GLU A 125 1.98 -16.12 -32.68
N LEU A 126 2.27 -16.40 -31.40
CA LEU A 126 2.95 -15.46 -30.52
C LEU A 126 4.40 -15.28 -30.94
N LYS A 127 4.77 -14.02 -31.19
CA LYS A 127 6.16 -13.64 -31.49
C LYS A 127 6.96 -13.45 -30.21
N PRO A 128 8.20 -13.97 -30.12
CA PRO A 128 9.10 -13.61 -29.03
C PRO A 128 9.53 -12.14 -29.16
N GLY A 129 9.94 -11.53 -28.05
CA GLY A 129 10.55 -10.20 -27.98
C GLY A 129 9.81 -9.20 -27.09
N SER A 130 8.54 -9.43 -26.79
CA SER A 130 7.80 -8.68 -25.76
C SER A 130 6.51 -9.43 -25.35
N PRO A 131 5.97 -9.17 -24.14
CA PRO A 131 4.69 -9.70 -23.75
C PRO A 131 3.56 -9.23 -24.66
N GLN A 132 2.71 -10.16 -25.07
CA GLN A 132 1.50 -9.92 -25.87
C GLN A 132 0.24 -10.41 -25.16
N ILE A 133 0.41 -11.30 -24.17
CA ILE A 133 -0.65 -11.76 -23.28
C ILE A 133 -0.27 -11.38 -21.85
N LEU A 134 -1.21 -10.78 -21.11
CA LEU A 134 -1.01 -10.37 -19.73
C LEU A 134 -2.08 -10.98 -18.84
N PHE A 135 -1.67 -11.60 -17.74
CA PHE A 135 -2.52 -12.01 -16.63
C PHE A 135 -2.30 -11.09 -15.43
N ILE A 136 -3.38 -10.52 -14.86
CA ILE A 136 -3.32 -9.70 -13.67
C ILE A 136 -4.24 -10.27 -12.58
N PHE A 137 -3.63 -10.74 -11.50
CA PHE A 137 -4.31 -11.30 -10.33
C PHE A 137 -4.44 -10.26 -9.20
N ASP A 138 -5.51 -10.37 -8.40
CA ASP A 138 -5.69 -9.60 -7.17
C ASP A 138 -4.66 -9.94 -6.10
N THR A 139 -4.17 -11.18 -6.11
CA THR A 139 -3.26 -11.67 -5.07
C THR A 139 -2.01 -12.30 -5.65
N VAL A 140 -0.87 -12.08 -4.98
CA VAL A 140 0.39 -12.75 -5.33
C VAL A 140 0.27 -14.27 -5.18
N LYS A 141 -0.52 -14.73 -4.19
CA LYS A 141 -0.79 -16.15 -4.01
C LYS A 141 -1.40 -16.75 -5.29
N ASP A 142 -2.46 -16.14 -5.81
CA ASP A 142 -3.18 -16.69 -6.96
C ASP A 142 -2.30 -16.65 -8.23
N SER A 143 -1.52 -15.58 -8.40
CA SER A 143 -0.48 -15.47 -9.44
C SER A 143 0.59 -16.58 -9.34
N ASN A 144 1.09 -16.87 -8.13
CA ASN A 144 2.07 -17.94 -7.92
C ASN A 144 1.47 -19.32 -8.20
N LEU A 145 0.26 -19.59 -7.70
CA LEU A 145 -0.42 -20.86 -7.91
C LEU A 145 -0.70 -21.08 -9.40
N PHE A 146 -1.17 -20.06 -10.11
CA PHE A 146 -1.38 -20.13 -11.56
C PHE A 146 -0.10 -20.48 -12.31
N PHE A 147 1.00 -19.79 -12.00
CA PHE A 147 2.29 -20.04 -12.65
C PHE A 147 2.83 -21.45 -12.36
N THR A 148 2.66 -21.95 -11.13
CA THR A 148 3.01 -23.33 -10.76
C THR A 148 2.13 -24.35 -11.49
N ARG A 149 0.83 -24.09 -11.63
CA ARG A 149 -0.08 -24.96 -12.39
C ARG A 149 0.25 -24.96 -13.88
N LEU A 150 0.61 -23.82 -14.47
CA LEU A 150 1.14 -23.80 -15.85
C LEU A 150 2.35 -24.72 -15.98
N PHE A 151 3.31 -24.66 -15.06
CA PHE A 151 4.48 -25.53 -15.09
C PHE A 151 4.14 -27.03 -15.00
N LYS A 152 3.26 -27.40 -14.07
CA LYS A 152 2.94 -28.82 -13.77
C LYS A 152 1.95 -29.43 -14.76
N GLU A 153 0.93 -28.68 -15.17
CA GLU A 153 -0.22 -29.17 -15.92
C GLU A 153 -0.16 -28.79 -17.41
N TYR A 154 0.49 -27.68 -17.76
CA TYR A 154 0.52 -27.11 -19.12
C TYR A 154 1.94 -26.70 -19.56
N PRO A 155 2.92 -27.62 -19.55
CA PRO A 155 4.33 -27.30 -19.78
C PRO A 155 4.60 -26.66 -21.16
N GLU A 156 3.78 -26.97 -22.16
CA GLU A 156 3.80 -26.37 -23.49
C GLU A 156 3.37 -24.90 -23.51
N ILE A 157 2.53 -24.45 -22.57
CA ILE A 157 2.21 -23.04 -22.36
C ILE A 157 3.28 -22.38 -21.50
N TYR A 158 3.69 -23.04 -20.42
CA TYR A 158 4.65 -22.52 -19.45
C TYR A 158 5.96 -22.03 -20.10
N LYS A 159 6.46 -22.71 -21.13
CA LYS A 159 7.70 -22.31 -21.84
C LYS A 159 7.64 -20.90 -22.45
N TYR A 160 6.44 -20.36 -22.68
CA TYR A 160 6.22 -19.01 -23.19
C TYR A 160 5.80 -18.01 -22.11
N ALA A 161 5.73 -18.44 -20.85
CA ALA A 161 5.28 -17.63 -19.74
C ALA A 161 6.44 -17.15 -18.87
N GLU A 162 6.37 -15.89 -18.46
CA GLU A 162 7.19 -15.27 -17.44
C GLU A 162 6.29 -14.73 -16.33
N LYS A 163 6.81 -14.68 -15.10
CA LYS A 163 6.10 -14.12 -13.95
C LYS A 163 6.78 -12.82 -13.48
N ASP A 164 6.04 -11.74 -13.28
CA ASP A 164 6.59 -10.55 -12.64
C ASP A 164 5.57 -9.99 -11.66
N ASN A 165 5.57 -10.51 -10.44
CA ASN A 165 4.67 -10.02 -9.39
C ASN A 165 5.46 -9.33 -8.27
N GLY A 166 4.74 -8.86 -7.25
CA GLY A 166 5.35 -8.14 -6.13
C GLY A 166 6.57 -8.87 -5.57
N TYR A 167 6.48 -10.20 -5.38
CA TYR A 167 7.53 -11.01 -4.75
C TYR A 167 8.86 -10.95 -5.52
N ASP A 168 8.82 -10.77 -6.84
CA ASP A 168 10.00 -10.79 -7.71
C ASP A 168 10.78 -9.45 -7.72
N THR A 169 10.41 -8.49 -6.87
CA THR A 169 11.09 -7.17 -6.76
C THR A 169 12.34 -7.28 -5.88
N ASN A 170 13.52 -6.86 -6.37
CA ASN A 170 14.82 -6.97 -5.68
C ASN A 170 15.29 -8.40 -5.36
N GLN A 171 14.88 -9.37 -6.19
CA GLN A 171 15.30 -10.77 -6.06
C GLN A 171 16.77 -10.98 -6.42
N ILE A 172 17.40 -11.94 -5.74
CA ILE A 172 18.69 -12.52 -6.11
C ILE A 172 18.38 -13.74 -7.00
N GLY A 173 18.78 -13.67 -8.29
CA GLY A 173 18.52 -14.67 -9.31
C GLY A 173 18.38 -14.04 -10.70
N ASP A 174 17.97 -14.84 -11.70
CA ASP A 174 17.80 -14.35 -13.08
C ASP A 174 16.67 -13.31 -13.17
N ILE A 175 16.96 -12.22 -13.87
CA ILE A 175 16.00 -11.15 -14.17
C ILE A 175 14.84 -11.77 -14.96
N PRO A 176 13.57 -11.38 -14.71
CA PRO A 176 12.45 -11.89 -15.48
C PRO A 176 12.68 -11.71 -17.00
N ASP A 177 12.48 -12.78 -17.76
CA ASP A 177 12.62 -12.76 -19.21
C ASP A 177 11.39 -12.14 -19.88
N PHE A 178 11.42 -10.82 -20.03
CA PHE A 178 10.37 -10.07 -20.72
C PHE A 178 10.38 -10.27 -22.25
N THR A 179 11.22 -11.14 -22.81
CA THR A 179 11.08 -11.55 -24.22
C THR A 179 9.99 -12.58 -24.41
N LYS A 180 9.53 -13.23 -23.33
CA LYS A 180 8.44 -14.20 -23.37
C LYS A 180 7.10 -13.52 -23.65
N PRO A 181 6.24 -14.12 -24.49
CA PRO A 181 5.02 -13.48 -24.94
C PRO A 181 3.87 -13.52 -23.93
N ILE A 182 3.95 -14.33 -22.87
CA ILE A 182 2.94 -14.38 -21.79
C ILE A 182 3.55 -13.84 -20.50
N LEU A 183 2.92 -12.83 -19.90
CA LEU A 183 3.32 -12.26 -18.62
C LEU A 183 2.25 -12.51 -17.55
N VAL A 184 2.66 -13.04 -16.41
CA VAL A 184 1.82 -13.27 -15.22
C VAL A 184 2.19 -12.29 -14.12
N SER A 185 1.26 -11.45 -13.70
CA SER A 185 1.53 -10.38 -12.73
C SER A 185 0.38 -10.16 -11.74
N THR A 186 0.52 -9.11 -10.92
CA THR A 186 -0.47 -8.61 -9.95
C THR A 186 -0.57 -7.09 -10.15
N ASN A 187 -0.98 -6.34 -9.12
CA ASN A 187 -0.93 -4.87 -9.09
C ASN A 187 0.46 -4.28 -9.42
N LYS A 188 1.55 -5.06 -9.40
CA LYS A 188 2.84 -4.61 -9.91
C LYS A 188 2.78 -4.18 -11.38
N SER A 189 1.98 -4.87 -12.20
CA SER A 189 1.75 -4.51 -13.61
C SER A 189 0.76 -3.37 -13.81
N GLU A 190 0.11 -2.86 -12.75
CA GLU A 190 -0.78 -1.71 -12.84
C GLU A 190 -0.04 -0.41 -13.15
N VAL A 191 1.29 -0.36 -13.02
CA VAL A 191 2.12 0.83 -13.22
C VAL A 191 3.36 0.47 -14.06
N GLY A 192 3.79 1.36 -14.97
CA GLY A 192 5.13 1.30 -15.58
C GLY A 192 5.40 0.27 -16.70
N LEU A 193 4.44 -0.58 -17.09
CA LEU A 193 4.61 -1.50 -18.24
C LEU A 193 3.94 -0.97 -19.50
N ASP A 194 4.68 -0.84 -20.60
CA ASP A 194 4.17 -0.47 -21.93
C ASP A 194 4.50 -1.55 -22.96
N TYR A 195 3.62 -2.56 -23.03
CA TYR A 195 3.76 -3.70 -23.93
C TYR A 195 2.57 -3.77 -24.90
N PRO A 196 2.74 -4.35 -26.11
CA PRO A 196 1.67 -4.53 -27.08
C PRO A 196 0.72 -5.68 -26.68
N ILE A 197 0.02 -5.50 -25.56
CA ILE A 197 -0.89 -6.51 -25.01
C ILE A 197 -2.13 -6.64 -25.91
N LYS A 198 -2.22 -7.77 -26.61
CA LYS A 198 -3.34 -8.19 -27.46
C LYS A 198 -4.40 -8.95 -26.69
N MET A 199 -4.00 -9.63 -25.61
CA MET A 199 -4.91 -10.39 -24.75
C MET A 199 -4.63 -10.08 -23.29
N LEU A 200 -5.65 -9.59 -22.58
CA LEU A 200 -5.58 -9.30 -21.15
C LEU A 200 -6.56 -10.20 -20.41
N PHE A 201 -6.06 -10.97 -19.45
CA PHE A 201 -6.85 -11.70 -18.47
C PHE A 201 -6.69 -10.99 -17.14
N MET A 202 -7.74 -10.42 -16.59
CA MET A 202 -7.64 -9.64 -15.36
C MET A 202 -8.76 -9.97 -14.39
N GLU A 203 -8.43 -10.02 -13.11
CA GLU A 203 -9.42 -9.92 -12.05
C GLU A 203 -9.87 -8.45 -11.90
N ASP A 204 -11.10 -8.25 -11.44
CA ASP A 204 -11.77 -6.94 -11.37
C ASP A 204 -11.13 -5.93 -10.40
N GLY A 205 -10.22 -6.37 -9.54
CA GLY A 205 -9.54 -5.50 -8.60
C GLY A 205 -10.35 -5.27 -7.31
N PHE A 206 -9.78 -4.42 -6.46
CA PHE A 206 -10.40 -4.01 -5.19
C PHE A 206 -11.06 -2.63 -5.26
N SER A 207 -10.78 -1.86 -6.32
CA SER A 207 -11.35 -0.54 -6.56
C SER A 207 -11.47 -0.26 -8.06
N ILE A 208 -12.31 0.73 -8.41
CA ILE A 208 -12.42 1.21 -9.79
C ILE A 208 -11.09 1.73 -10.35
N ASP A 209 -10.23 2.34 -9.53
CA ASP A 209 -8.91 2.82 -10.00
C ASP A 209 -8.01 1.66 -10.41
N SER A 210 -7.95 0.61 -9.58
CA SER A 210 -7.20 -0.61 -9.89
C SER A 210 -7.74 -1.23 -11.18
N PHE A 211 -9.07 -1.30 -11.33
CA PHE A 211 -9.70 -1.75 -12.56
C PHE A 211 -9.27 -0.93 -13.79
N VAL A 212 -9.38 0.40 -13.74
CA VAL A 212 -9.02 1.31 -14.84
C VAL A 212 -7.54 1.14 -15.22
N GLN A 213 -6.64 1.04 -14.24
CA GLN A 213 -5.21 0.86 -14.47
C GLN A 213 -4.90 -0.49 -15.13
N ARG A 214 -5.52 -1.58 -14.67
CA ARG A 214 -5.38 -2.92 -15.25
C ARG A 214 -5.91 -2.97 -16.67
N PHE A 215 -7.14 -2.51 -16.88
CA PHE A 215 -7.78 -2.45 -18.19
C PHE A 215 -7.02 -1.52 -19.16
N GLY A 216 -6.40 -0.48 -18.60
CA GLY A 216 -5.49 0.46 -19.26
C GLY A 216 -4.22 -0.16 -19.84
N ARG A 217 -3.88 -1.43 -19.51
CA ARG A 217 -2.68 -2.12 -20.03
C ARG A 217 -2.90 -2.74 -21.40
N ALA A 218 -4.14 -3.05 -21.76
CA ALA A 218 -4.50 -3.54 -23.07
C ALA A 218 -4.83 -2.41 -24.04
N ALA A 219 -4.75 -2.73 -25.33
CA ALA A 219 -5.19 -1.86 -26.42
C ALA A 219 -4.47 -0.51 -26.56
N ARG A 220 -3.19 -0.41 -26.17
CA ARG A 220 -2.39 0.82 -26.36
C ARG A 220 -1.79 0.96 -27.74
N HIS A 221 -1.32 -0.15 -28.30
CA HIS A 221 -0.59 -0.18 -29.57
C HIS A 221 -1.44 -0.73 -30.72
N GLU A 222 -2.41 -1.60 -30.42
CA GLU A 222 -3.29 -2.27 -31.37
C GLU A 222 -4.58 -2.74 -30.70
N PRO A 223 -5.64 -3.15 -31.42
CA PRO A 223 -6.84 -3.72 -30.81
C PRO A 223 -6.53 -4.94 -29.92
N ALA A 224 -7.31 -5.11 -28.85
CA ALA A 224 -7.08 -6.19 -27.88
C ALA A 224 -8.39 -6.86 -27.42
N ASN A 225 -8.25 -8.11 -26.96
CA ASN A 225 -9.29 -8.85 -26.26
C ASN A 225 -9.02 -8.82 -24.75
N CYS A 226 -10.01 -8.46 -23.95
CA CYS A 226 -9.94 -8.43 -22.50
C CYS A 226 -10.94 -9.41 -21.89
N TYR A 227 -10.43 -10.37 -21.14
CA TYR A 227 -11.19 -11.34 -20.34
C TYR A 227 -11.18 -10.85 -18.89
N ILE A 228 -12.36 -10.43 -18.39
CA ILE A 228 -12.51 -9.80 -17.09
C ILE A 228 -13.22 -10.77 -16.15
N TYR A 229 -12.54 -11.15 -15.07
CA TYR A 229 -13.02 -12.06 -14.05
C TYR A 229 -13.57 -11.24 -12.88
N THR A 230 -14.89 -11.25 -12.71
CA THR A 230 -15.60 -10.39 -11.78
C THR A 230 -16.17 -11.17 -10.59
N LYS A 231 -16.14 -10.54 -9.41
CA LYS A 231 -16.76 -11.08 -8.19
C LYS A 231 -18.29 -10.99 -8.25
N LYS A 232 -18.82 -10.01 -8.98
CA LYS A 232 -20.26 -9.81 -9.22
C LYS A 232 -20.58 -10.04 -10.69
N GLU A 233 -21.80 -10.48 -10.97
CA GLU A 233 -22.23 -10.74 -12.34
C GLU A 233 -22.33 -9.43 -13.14
N ALA A 234 -21.57 -9.33 -14.23
CA ALA A 234 -21.49 -8.12 -15.06
C ALA A 234 -22.51 -8.11 -16.21
N ASN A 235 -22.86 -9.28 -16.75
CA ASN A 235 -23.70 -9.43 -17.94
C ASN A 235 -25.04 -8.65 -17.89
N PRO A 236 -25.77 -8.61 -16.76
CA PRO A 236 -27.03 -7.86 -16.70
C PRO A 236 -26.89 -6.34 -16.90
N ILE A 237 -25.68 -5.79 -16.73
CA ILE A 237 -25.40 -4.34 -16.76
C ILE A 237 -25.03 -3.88 -18.19
N PHE A 238 -24.53 -4.80 -19.01
CA PHE A 238 -24.10 -4.54 -20.39
C PHE A 238 -25.12 -5.10 -21.39
N THR A 239 -26.08 -4.26 -21.77
CA THR A 239 -27.13 -4.60 -22.74
C THR A 239 -26.74 -4.33 -24.19
N ASP A 240 -25.75 -3.45 -24.41
CA ASP A 240 -25.32 -3.03 -25.74
C ASP A 240 -24.04 -3.78 -26.15
N GLU A 241 -23.96 -4.20 -27.42
CA GLU A 241 -22.76 -4.87 -27.96
C GLU A 241 -21.56 -3.91 -28.07
N ILE A 242 -21.80 -2.60 -28.21
CA ILE A 242 -20.78 -1.57 -28.32
C ILE A 242 -21.10 -0.47 -27.30
N VAL A 243 -20.13 -0.18 -26.43
CA VAL A 243 -20.26 0.81 -25.36
C VAL A 243 -19.09 1.79 -25.44
N ALA A 244 -19.38 3.09 -25.30
CA ALA A 244 -18.35 4.10 -25.23
C ALA A 244 -17.50 3.94 -23.95
N TYR A 245 -16.21 4.25 -24.02
CA TYR A 245 -15.28 3.99 -22.92
C TYR A 245 -15.71 4.59 -21.57
N HIS A 246 -16.22 5.84 -21.57
CA HIS A 246 -16.71 6.48 -20.35
C HIS A 246 -17.91 5.74 -19.73
N THR A 247 -18.91 5.37 -20.55
CA THR A 247 -20.06 4.57 -20.12
C THR A 247 -19.64 3.20 -19.61
N PHE A 248 -18.62 2.60 -20.23
CA PHE A 248 -18.05 1.34 -19.76
C PHE A 248 -17.47 1.48 -18.35
N LEU A 249 -16.65 2.51 -18.10
CA LEU A 249 -16.09 2.76 -16.78
C LEU A 249 -17.15 3.05 -15.71
N GLU A 250 -18.18 3.83 -16.05
CA GLU A 250 -19.33 4.08 -15.18
C GLU A 250 -20.07 2.79 -14.82
N LYS A 251 -20.30 1.88 -15.78
CA LYS A 251 -20.91 0.58 -15.50
C LYS A 251 -20.01 -0.29 -14.62
N MET A 252 -18.70 -0.27 -14.85
CA MET A 252 -17.73 -1.01 -14.05
C MET A 252 -17.58 -0.49 -12.61
N SER A 253 -17.84 0.80 -12.35
CA SER A 253 -17.83 1.32 -10.98
C SER A 253 -18.97 0.78 -10.11
N TYR A 254 -20.07 0.28 -10.70
CA TYR A 254 -21.12 -0.44 -9.95
C TYR A 254 -20.72 -1.87 -9.58
N ILE A 255 -19.90 -2.50 -10.42
CA ILE A 255 -19.41 -3.86 -10.23
C ILE A 255 -18.30 -3.85 -9.16
N THR A 256 -17.30 -3.00 -9.36
CA THR A 256 -16.16 -2.81 -8.47
C THR A 256 -16.57 -2.05 -7.20
N GLY A 257 -15.84 -2.25 -6.10
CA GLY A 257 -16.09 -1.50 -4.87
C GLY A 257 -15.56 -0.07 -4.95
N GLU A 258 -16.24 0.90 -4.32
CA GLU A 258 -15.66 2.23 -4.10
C GLU A 258 -14.84 2.24 -2.81
N PHE A 259 -13.54 2.48 -2.95
CA PHE A 259 -12.71 2.91 -1.83
C PHE A 259 -12.69 4.45 -1.80
N ASN A 260 -13.34 5.01 -0.79
CA ASN A 260 -13.38 6.44 -0.53
C ASN A 260 -12.38 6.79 0.57
N ILE A 261 -11.57 7.81 0.33
CA ILE A 261 -10.53 8.23 1.26
C ILE A 261 -11.16 8.85 2.51
N GLN A 262 -10.68 8.42 3.67
CA GLN A 262 -11.07 9.00 4.94
C GLN A 262 -10.29 10.31 5.16
N THR A 263 -10.80 11.41 4.60
CA THR A 263 -10.18 12.75 4.67
C THR A 263 -9.87 13.19 6.12
N LYS A 264 -10.69 12.79 7.10
CA LYS A 264 -10.45 13.03 8.52
C LYS A 264 -9.20 12.32 9.04
N SER A 265 -8.97 11.07 8.60
CA SER A 265 -7.77 10.29 8.95
C SER A 265 -6.52 10.93 8.35
N VAL A 266 -6.59 11.35 7.08
CA VAL A 266 -5.50 12.11 6.42
C VAL A 266 -5.16 13.37 7.21
N ARG A 267 -6.17 14.18 7.57
CA ARG A 267 -5.97 15.43 8.34
C ARG A 267 -5.35 15.19 9.72
N THR A 268 -5.81 14.15 10.41
CA THR A 268 -5.27 13.74 11.71
C THR A 268 -3.78 13.41 11.58
N LEU A 269 -3.42 12.54 10.64
CA LEU A 269 -2.04 12.12 10.42
C LEU A 269 -1.15 13.25 9.90
N PHE A 270 -1.68 14.09 9.01
CA PHE A 270 -0.96 15.25 8.47
C PHE A 270 -0.54 16.20 9.60
N THR A 271 -1.48 16.60 10.46
CA THR A 271 -1.18 17.49 11.59
C THR A 271 -0.33 16.82 12.66
N PHE A 272 -0.44 15.51 12.83
CA PHE A 272 0.41 14.73 13.73
C PHE A 272 1.86 14.69 13.23
N ARG A 273 2.09 14.42 11.93
CA ARG A 273 3.41 14.45 11.29
C ARG A 273 4.07 15.81 11.40
N GLN A 274 3.31 16.90 11.24
CA GLN A 274 3.81 18.26 11.46
C GLN A 274 4.30 18.48 12.90
N ALA A 275 3.57 17.97 13.90
CA ALA A 275 3.97 18.08 15.29
C ALA A 275 5.25 17.28 15.59
N ILE A 276 5.39 16.07 15.01
CA ILE A 276 6.63 15.30 15.09
C ILE A 276 7.80 16.07 14.47
N ALA A 277 7.59 16.69 13.30
CA ALA A 277 8.61 17.51 12.65
C ALA A 277 9.07 18.67 13.56
N ILE A 278 8.13 19.40 14.17
CA ILE A 278 8.44 20.51 15.08
C ILE A 278 9.16 20.02 16.35
N GLU A 279 8.75 18.87 16.91
CA GLU A 279 9.39 18.28 18.09
C GLU A 279 10.83 17.82 17.78
N LYS A 280 11.06 17.22 16.62
CA LYS A 280 12.35 16.66 16.22
C LYS A 280 13.37 17.72 15.79
N TYR A 281 12.97 18.72 15.00
CA TYR A 281 13.88 19.72 14.43
C TYR A 281 13.88 21.01 15.26
N VAL A 282 14.39 20.93 16.50
CA VAL A 282 14.34 22.02 17.50
C VAL A 282 14.95 23.32 16.98
N HIS A 283 16.05 23.27 16.21
CA HIS A 283 16.70 24.46 15.64
C HIS A 283 15.88 25.17 14.56
N ARG A 284 14.91 24.49 13.95
CA ARG A 284 14.04 25.01 12.88
C ARG A 284 12.58 25.12 13.32
N LYS A 285 12.35 25.05 14.63
CA LYS A 285 11.01 24.98 15.21
C LYS A 285 10.10 26.12 14.76
N ASP A 286 10.62 27.34 14.72
CA ASP A 286 9.84 28.52 14.40
C ASP A 286 9.54 28.64 12.90
N ASP A 287 10.47 28.24 12.04
CA ASP A 287 10.24 28.10 10.59
C ASP A 287 9.15 27.07 10.31
N LEU A 288 9.27 25.86 10.89
CA LEU A 288 8.28 24.80 10.73
C LEU A 288 6.90 25.22 11.24
N ARG A 289 6.84 25.97 12.35
CA ARG A 289 5.58 26.55 12.86
C ARG A 289 5.00 27.60 11.93
N ALA A 290 5.83 28.35 11.22
CA ALA A 290 5.37 29.31 10.23
C ALA A 290 4.75 28.59 9.02
N TYR A 291 5.42 27.54 8.52
CA TYR A 291 5.04 26.76 7.33
C TYR A 291 3.82 25.86 7.53
N PHE A 292 3.64 25.28 8.72
CA PHE A 292 2.57 24.33 8.96
C PHE A 292 1.21 24.97 9.25
N ALA A 293 0.16 24.34 8.72
CA ALA A 293 -1.22 24.80 8.80
C ALA A 293 -1.77 24.80 10.23
N VAL A 294 -2.53 25.84 10.58
CA VAL A 294 -3.17 25.97 11.92
C VAL A 294 -4.70 25.95 11.85
N ASP A 295 -5.30 26.00 10.66
CA ASP A 295 -6.74 26.21 10.53
C ASP A 295 -7.58 24.92 10.52
N THR A 296 -8.73 25.01 11.22
CA THR A 296 -9.84 24.04 11.34
C THR A 296 -9.68 22.90 12.37
N GLY A 297 -9.65 23.23 13.67
CA GLY A 297 -9.92 22.30 14.78
C GLY A 297 -8.88 21.19 15.05
N TYR A 298 -8.07 20.84 14.05
CA TYR A 298 -6.93 19.93 14.09
C TYR A 298 -5.71 20.73 13.67
N SER A 299 -4.79 20.93 14.60
CA SER A 299 -3.55 21.68 14.39
C SER A 299 -2.40 20.89 15.02
N TYR A 300 -1.19 21.02 14.47
CA TYR A 300 0.01 20.51 15.12
C TYR A 300 0.12 20.95 16.59
N LYS A 301 -0.43 22.11 16.97
CA LYS A 301 -0.45 22.61 18.35
C LYS A 301 -1.17 21.67 19.32
N LEU A 302 -2.26 21.04 18.87
CA LEU A 302 -3.00 20.04 19.65
C LEU A 302 -2.07 18.87 20.01
N TRP A 303 -1.33 18.36 19.03
CA TRP A 303 -0.41 17.24 19.22
C TRP A 303 0.82 17.62 20.05
N LEU A 304 1.37 18.82 19.89
CA LEU A 304 2.45 19.30 20.75
C LEU A 304 2.00 19.38 22.22
N ASN A 305 0.79 19.88 22.49
CA ASN A 305 0.24 19.88 23.84
C ASN A 305 0.03 18.45 24.38
N PHE A 306 -0.47 17.53 23.53
CA PHE A 306 -0.58 16.12 23.87
C PHE A 306 0.77 15.49 24.26
N PHE A 307 1.83 15.73 23.48
CA PHE A 307 3.18 15.25 23.78
C PHE A 307 3.73 15.81 25.10
N ILE A 308 3.56 17.13 25.33
CA ILE A 308 3.99 17.78 26.57
C ILE A 308 3.31 17.14 27.80
N LEU A 309 1.99 16.91 27.72
CA LEU A 309 1.26 16.28 28.81
C LEU A 309 1.75 14.85 29.05
N LEU A 310 1.86 14.01 28.01
CA LEU A 310 2.36 12.64 28.14
C LEU A 310 3.75 12.59 28.81
N ASN A 311 4.64 13.52 28.45
CA ASN A 311 6.02 13.55 28.96
C ASN A 311 6.14 14.07 30.39
N LYS A 312 5.19 14.88 30.87
CA LYS A 312 5.22 15.51 32.21
C LYS A 312 5.41 14.50 33.36
N TYR A 313 4.89 13.28 33.22
CA TYR A 313 4.94 12.24 34.27
C TYR A 313 6.08 11.23 34.11
N ASN A 314 7.10 11.50 33.28
CA ASN A 314 8.31 10.65 33.22
C ASN A 314 9.19 10.75 34.48
N ASN A 315 9.11 11.85 35.22
CA ASN A 315 10.11 12.20 36.24
C ASN A 315 9.65 11.94 37.69
N GLY A 316 8.49 11.29 37.90
CA GLY A 316 7.79 11.25 39.20
C GLY A 316 7.88 9.95 40.02
N GLY A 317 8.67 8.94 39.61
CA GLY A 317 9.00 7.78 40.47
C GLY A 317 7.92 6.69 40.66
N LEU A 318 6.67 6.88 40.25
CA LEU A 318 5.64 5.81 40.23
C LEU A 318 5.38 5.36 38.79
N SER A 319 5.93 4.20 38.44
CA SER A 319 5.77 3.58 37.12
C SER A 319 4.34 3.08 36.93
N ASN A 320 3.47 3.87 36.29
CA ASN A 320 2.18 3.36 35.81
C ASN A 320 2.44 2.48 34.57
N PRO A 321 2.20 1.16 34.62
CA PRO A 321 2.52 0.25 33.51
C PRO A 321 1.67 0.52 32.26
N ASN A 322 0.43 0.99 32.43
CA ASN A 322 -0.42 1.35 31.29
C ASN A 322 0.06 2.63 30.61
N LEU A 323 0.54 3.62 31.37
CA LEU A 323 1.17 4.81 30.81
C LEU A 323 2.46 4.46 30.06
N LYS A 324 3.28 3.53 30.57
CA LYS A 324 4.48 3.04 29.87
C LYS A 324 4.12 2.37 28.53
N ARG A 325 3.12 1.48 28.54
CA ARG A 325 2.60 0.81 27.33
C ARG A 325 2.04 1.80 26.32
N LEU A 326 1.24 2.76 26.77
CA LEU A 326 0.68 3.81 25.92
C LEU A 326 1.78 4.67 25.30
N LYS A 327 2.80 5.06 26.06
CA LYS A 327 3.95 5.80 25.53
C LYS A 327 4.69 5.03 24.46
N LEU A 328 5.00 3.77 24.71
CA LEU A 328 5.66 2.89 23.74
C LEU A 328 4.85 2.79 22.43
N LEU A 329 3.52 2.65 22.53
CA LEU A 329 2.64 2.69 21.36
C LEU A 329 2.70 4.03 20.61
N ILE A 330 2.64 5.15 21.32
CA ILE A 330 2.72 6.48 20.70
C ILE A 330 4.08 6.69 20.02
N ASP A 331 5.17 6.24 20.63
CA ASP A 331 6.51 6.31 20.05
C ASP A 331 6.61 5.46 18.79
N ASP A 332 6.03 4.26 18.77
CA ASP A 332 5.99 3.42 17.57
C ASP A 332 5.12 4.01 16.45
N ILE A 333 4.03 4.70 16.79
CA ILE A 333 3.25 5.48 15.82
C ILE A 333 4.07 6.66 15.27
N LYS A 334 4.82 7.37 16.13
CA LYS A 334 5.72 8.46 15.68
C LYS A 334 6.79 7.91 14.73
N ASP A 335 7.34 6.73 15.03
CA ASP A 335 8.34 6.08 14.22
C ASP A 335 7.80 5.61 12.87
N ALA A 336 6.61 5.03 12.83
CA ALA A 336 5.93 4.72 11.58
C ALA A 336 5.75 5.97 10.70
N CYS A 337 5.41 7.11 11.33
CA CYS A 337 5.25 8.40 10.65
C CYS A 337 6.58 9.00 10.12
N LYS A 338 7.73 8.36 10.39
CA LYS A 338 8.99 8.72 9.73
C LYS A 338 9.07 8.19 8.29
N SER A 339 8.24 7.22 7.89
CA SER A 339 8.18 6.75 6.50
C SER A 339 6.82 7.06 5.85
N LEU A 340 6.73 6.85 4.52
CA LEU A 340 5.46 6.92 3.79
C LEU A 340 4.63 5.63 3.93
N ARG A 341 5.25 4.47 4.14
CA ARG A 341 4.58 3.15 4.16
C ARG A 341 4.37 2.58 5.57
N GLY A 342 4.80 3.28 6.61
CA GLY A 342 4.80 2.81 8.00
C GLY A 342 6.06 2.02 8.35
N ARG A 343 5.94 1.09 9.30
CA ARG A 343 7.01 0.16 9.69
C ARG A 343 6.92 -1.11 8.84
N SER A 344 8.06 -1.79 8.69
CA SER A 344 8.13 -3.08 7.97
C SER A 344 9.19 -3.97 8.60
N LEU A 345 8.89 -5.24 8.78
CA LEU A 345 9.83 -6.27 9.26
C LEU A 345 10.50 -6.94 8.06
N ARG A 346 11.55 -6.30 7.52
CA ARG A 346 12.21 -6.79 6.30
C ARG A 346 13.15 -7.95 6.62
N HIS A 347 12.84 -9.13 6.09
CA HIS A 347 13.68 -10.33 6.21
C HIS A 347 13.88 -11.03 4.85
N PRO A 348 14.95 -11.82 4.70
CA PRO A 348 15.13 -12.71 3.55
C PRO A 348 14.03 -13.75 3.41
N VAL A 349 13.50 -13.90 2.20
CA VAL A 349 12.43 -14.84 1.85
C VAL A 349 12.86 -15.66 0.65
N ILE A 350 12.92 -16.98 0.84
CA ILE A 350 13.18 -17.98 -0.18
C ILE A 350 11.84 -18.57 -0.64
N TYR A 351 11.60 -18.58 -1.94
CA TYR A 351 10.36 -19.11 -2.52
C TYR A 351 10.63 -19.84 -3.82
N THR A 352 9.70 -20.75 -4.16
CA THR A 352 9.73 -21.50 -5.42
C THR A 352 8.94 -20.74 -6.48
N ARG A 353 9.55 -20.53 -7.64
CA ARG A 353 8.97 -19.84 -8.80
C ARG A 353 8.99 -20.76 -10.01
N GLY A 354 7.89 -21.49 -10.23
CA GLY A 354 7.87 -22.54 -11.24
C GLY A 354 8.95 -23.58 -10.92
N HIS A 355 9.95 -23.69 -11.79
CA HIS A 355 11.11 -24.57 -11.60
C HIS A 355 12.29 -23.98 -10.79
N GLU A 356 12.27 -22.69 -10.44
CA GLU A 356 13.42 -22.01 -9.81
C GLU A 356 13.22 -21.78 -8.30
N ILE A 357 14.32 -21.68 -7.55
CA ILE A 357 14.34 -21.18 -6.18
C ILE A 357 14.93 -19.77 -6.18
N ARG A 358 14.22 -18.80 -5.60
CA ARG A 358 14.66 -17.39 -5.54
C ARG A 358 14.69 -16.87 -4.11
N GLN A 359 15.45 -15.80 -3.88
CA GLN A 359 15.53 -15.10 -2.60
C GLN A 359 15.24 -13.60 -2.77
N THR A 360 14.46 -12.99 -1.88
CA THR A 360 14.14 -11.55 -1.88
C THR A 360 14.04 -10.98 -0.46
N MET A 361 14.05 -9.65 -0.30
CA MET A 361 13.80 -8.98 0.98
C MET A 361 12.35 -8.52 1.07
N TYR A 362 11.62 -9.06 2.04
CA TYR A 362 10.18 -8.86 2.15
C TYR A 362 9.71 -8.59 3.58
N ASP A 363 8.55 -7.96 3.70
CA ASP A 363 7.89 -7.80 4.99
C ASP A 363 7.35 -9.15 5.50
N LEU A 364 7.85 -9.58 6.68
CA LEU A 364 7.58 -10.88 7.27
C LEU A 364 6.09 -11.16 7.45
N LEU A 365 5.34 -10.19 7.98
CA LEU A 365 3.90 -10.35 8.21
C LEU A 365 3.16 -10.50 6.89
N SER A 366 3.53 -9.71 5.88
CA SER A 366 2.96 -9.80 4.54
C SER A 366 3.13 -11.19 3.93
N VAL A 367 4.32 -11.81 4.07
CA VAL A 367 4.59 -13.15 3.52
C VAL A 367 3.86 -14.22 4.30
N LEU A 368 4.05 -14.26 5.63
CA LEU A 368 3.43 -15.29 6.47
C LEU A 368 1.90 -15.24 6.44
N ASN A 369 1.29 -14.10 6.14
CA ASN A 369 -0.15 -14.03 6.00
C ASN A 369 -0.67 -14.60 4.67
N ARG A 370 0.17 -14.65 3.63
CA ARG A 370 -0.25 -14.95 2.24
C ARG A 370 0.11 -16.35 1.77
N VAL A 371 1.20 -16.91 2.28
CA VAL A 371 1.73 -18.20 1.84
C VAL A 371 2.01 -19.10 3.03
N SER A 372 1.75 -20.41 2.85
CA SER A 372 2.21 -21.40 3.81
C SER A 372 3.73 -21.40 3.76
N ALA A 373 4.38 -21.23 4.91
CA ALA A 373 5.82 -21.10 4.95
C ALA A 373 6.42 -21.69 6.22
N VAL A 374 7.65 -22.17 6.10
CA VAL A 374 8.50 -22.56 7.20
C VAL A 374 9.49 -21.43 7.45
N VAL A 375 9.50 -20.92 8.68
CA VAL A 375 10.52 -19.95 9.13
C VAL A 375 11.68 -20.68 9.78
N GLU A 376 12.88 -20.48 9.23
CA GLU A 376 14.16 -20.94 9.75
C GLU A 376 14.90 -19.75 10.37
N ARG A 377 15.44 -19.92 11.57
CA ARG A 377 16.30 -18.92 12.21
C ARG A 377 17.75 -19.22 11.83
N THR A 378 18.47 -18.20 11.39
CA THR A 378 19.88 -18.28 11.03
C THR A 378 20.67 -17.20 11.77
N THR A 379 22.00 -17.26 11.70
CA THR A 379 22.90 -16.24 12.26
C THR A 379 22.74 -14.87 11.61
N GLU A 380 22.20 -14.81 10.38
CA GLU A 380 21.97 -13.57 9.62
C GLU A 380 20.51 -13.08 9.70
N GLY A 381 19.66 -13.75 10.49
CA GLY A 381 18.24 -13.43 10.67
C GLY A 381 17.31 -14.57 10.27
N PHE A 382 16.07 -14.25 9.92
CA PHE A 382 15.08 -15.25 9.50
C PHE A 382 15.18 -15.53 7.99
N ILE A 383 15.12 -16.81 7.64
CA ILE A 383 14.87 -17.27 6.28
C ILE A 383 13.46 -17.87 6.25
N ILE A 384 12.62 -17.31 5.39
CA ILE A 384 11.27 -17.85 5.15
C ILE A 384 11.33 -18.76 3.94
N ARG A 385 10.82 -19.99 4.02
CA ARG A 385 10.68 -20.91 2.87
C ARG A 385 9.21 -21.19 2.60
N GLU A 386 8.72 -20.85 1.42
CA GLU A 386 7.37 -21.24 1.01
C GLU A 386 7.23 -22.78 0.93
N VAL A 387 6.10 -23.30 1.40
CA VAL A 387 5.75 -24.72 1.35
C VAL A 387 4.50 -24.90 0.52
N GLU A 388 4.49 -25.95 -0.31
CA GLU A 388 3.30 -26.31 -1.08
C GLU A 388 2.14 -26.62 -0.11
N SER A 389 1.04 -25.89 -0.28
CA SER A 389 -0.20 -26.12 0.46
C SER A 389 -1.38 -25.71 -0.41
N GLU A 390 -2.41 -26.56 -0.44
CA GLU A 390 -3.69 -26.23 -1.06
C GLU A 390 -4.53 -25.28 -0.18
N GLU A 391 -4.17 -25.15 1.10
CA GLU A 391 -4.90 -24.28 2.02
C GLU A 391 -4.82 -22.82 1.59
N THR A 392 -5.95 -22.14 1.73
CA THR A 392 -6.03 -20.70 1.56
C THR A 392 -5.98 -20.07 2.94
N GLY A 393 -4.88 -19.39 3.25
CA GLY A 393 -4.68 -18.62 4.47
C GLY A 393 -5.81 -17.60 4.73
N PRO A 394 -5.70 -16.79 5.79
CA PRO A 394 -4.46 -16.28 6.41
C PRO A 394 -3.72 -17.27 7.32
N PHE A 395 -2.41 -17.48 7.16
CA PHE A 395 -1.67 -18.50 7.93
C PHE A 395 -1.15 -18.01 9.30
N ILE A 396 -1.18 -16.70 9.55
CA ILE A 396 -0.91 -16.14 10.88
C ILE A 396 -2.18 -16.28 11.71
N SER A 397 -2.11 -16.96 12.84
CA SER A 397 -3.23 -17.13 13.78
C SER A 397 -3.35 -15.97 14.77
N ALA A 398 -2.21 -15.55 15.34
CA ALA A 398 -2.16 -14.58 16.40
C ALA A 398 -0.79 -13.91 16.47
N ILE A 399 -0.75 -12.75 17.11
CA ILE A 399 0.46 -11.97 17.35
C ILE A 399 0.52 -11.49 18.81
N LYS A 400 1.75 -11.33 19.31
CA LYS A 400 2.02 -10.67 20.59
C LYS A 400 2.64 -9.31 20.32
N LEU A 401 2.08 -8.25 20.90
CA LEU A 401 2.58 -6.89 20.76
C LEU A 401 3.16 -6.42 22.10
N PRO A 402 4.23 -5.59 22.08
CA PRO A 402 4.92 -5.18 23.31
C PRO A 402 4.04 -4.34 24.25
N TYR A 403 2.98 -3.72 23.72
CA TYR A 403 2.04 -2.91 24.49
C TYR A 403 0.92 -3.73 25.13
N PHE A 404 0.62 -4.94 24.64
CA PHE A 404 -0.52 -5.72 25.10
C PHE A 404 -0.07 -6.94 25.91
N PRO A 405 -0.70 -7.19 27.08
CA PRO A 405 -0.34 -8.34 27.89
C PRO A 405 -0.74 -9.67 27.23
N ASP A 406 -1.84 -9.68 26.47
CA ASP A 406 -2.39 -10.89 25.86
C ASP A 406 -2.24 -10.88 24.34
N LEU A 407 -2.17 -12.08 23.78
CA LEU A 407 -2.19 -12.33 22.35
C LEU A 407 -3.39 -11.65 21.68
N MET A 408 -3.18 -11.29 20.42
CA MET A 408 -4.20 -10.79 19.52
C MET A 408 -4.43 -11.79 18.39
N ASP A 409 -5.71 -12.05 18.11
CA ASP A 409 -6.13 -12.74 16.90
C ASP A 409 -5.79 -11.86 15.69
N TYR A 410 -4.99 -12.39 14.76
CA TYR A 410 -4.48 -11.60 13.64
C TYR A 410 -5.58 -11.24 12.62
N GLN A 411 -6.61 -12.08 12.52
CA GLN A 411 -7.73 -11.93 11.61
C GLN A 411 -8.69 -10.86 12.14
N LYS A 412 -8.79 -10.72 13.46
CA LYS A 412 -9.54 -9.65 14.14
C LYS A 412 -8.66 -8.49 14.61
N ARG A 413 -7.43 -8.39 14.09
CA ARG A 413 -6.41 -7.46 14.62
C ARG A 413 -6.91 -6.02 14.69
N ARG A 414 -7.64 -5.52 13.68
CA ARG A 414 -8.13 -4.13 13.69
C ARG A 414 -9.11 -3.86 14.84
N GLU A 415 -10.06 -4.75 15.06
CA GLU A 415 -11.07 -4.62 16.12
C GLU A 415 -10.42 -4.75 17.50
N GLN A 416 -9.62 -5.82 17.69
CA GLN A 416 -8.93 -6.07 18.95
C GLN A 416 -7.90 -4.99 19.28
N PHE A 417 -7.22 -4.42 18.28
CA PHE A 417 -6.25 -3.34 18.47
C PHE A 417 -6.93 -2.12 19.08
N ASN A 418 -8.05 -1.69 18.50
CA ASN A 418 -8.80 -0.52 18.95
C ASN A 418 -9.34 -0.72 20.39
N GLU A 419 -9.93 -1.88 20.67
CA GLU A 419 -10.47 -2.19 22.00
C GLU A 419 -9.38 -2.25 23.09
N LYS A 420 -8.25 -2.90 22.79
CA LYS A 420 -7.13 -3.02 23.72
C LYS A 420 -6.47 -1.67 23.97
N ILE A 421 -6.30 -0.81 22.95
CA ILE A 421 -5.79 0.56 23.15
C ILE A 421 -6.73 1.37 24.01
N GLU A 422 -8.03 1.35 23.73
CA GLU A 422 -9.03 2.10 24.50
C GLU A 422 -8.98 1.71 25.99
N THR A 423 -8.80 0.43 26.28
CA THR A 423 -8.67 -0.08 27.66
C THR A 423 -7.40 0.40 28.33
N ILE A 424 -6.25 0.32 27.64
CA ILE A 424 -4.96 0.80 28.17
C ILE A 424 -5.00 2.32 28.36
N ALA A 425 -5.55 3.05 27.39
CA ALA A 425 -5.62 4.50 27.39
C ALA A 425 -6.42 5.02 28.59
N LYS A 426 -7.61 4.47 28.89
CA LYS A 426 -8.39 4.83 30.07
C LYS A 426 -7.59 4.70 31.35
N LYS A 427 -6.98 3.53 31.58
CA LYS A 427 -6.16 3.27 32.78
C LYS A 427 -4.86 4.09 32.82
N ALA A 428 -4.33 4.46 31.66
CA ALA A 428 -3.13 5.28 31.56
C ALA A 428 -3.42 6.75 31.88
N VAL A 429 -4.59 7.28 31.50
CA VAL A 429 -4.93 8.68 31.75
C VAL A 429 -5.39 8.95 33.19
N ASP A 430 -5.73 7.93 33.97
CA ASP A 430 -6.17 8.07 35.38
C ASP A 430 -5.14 8.81 36.28
N VAL A 431 -3.86 8.80 35.91
CA VAL A 431 -2.81 9.52 36.65
C VAL A 431 -2.80 11.03 36.39
N PHE A 432 -3.56 11.49 35.41
CA PHE A 432 -3.67 12.90 35.04
C PHE A 432 -4.87 13.55 35.74
N PRO A 433 -4.83 14.86 36.00
CA PRO A 433 -5.99 15.61 36.49
C PRO A 433 -7.21 15.37 35.59
N GLU A 434 -8.40 15.24 36.19
CA GLU A 434 -9.67 14.96 35.50
C GLU A 434 -9.91 15.88 34.29
N LYS A 435 -9.59 17.17 34.44
CA LYS A 435 -9.69 18.18 33.37
C LYS A 435 -8.83 17.88 32.12
N GLN A 436 -7.79 17.06 32.24
CA GLN A 436 -6.87 16.68 31.16
C GLN A 436 -7.20 15.32 30.54
N GLN A 437 -7.87 14.42 31.28
CA GLN A 437 -8.14 13.06 30.84
C GLN A 437 -8.97 13.02 29.55
N GLY A 438 -10.03 13.81 29.48
CA GLY A 438 -10.89 13.89 28.29
C GLY A 438 -10.12 14.33 27.03
N PHE A 439 -9.20 15.29 27.16
CA PHE A 439 -8.35 15.74 26.07
C PHE A 439 -7.38 14.64 25.61
N LEU A 440 -6.70 13.97 26.54
CA LEU A 440 -5.75 12.89 26.24
C LEU A 440 -6.45 11.73 25.52
N LEU A 441 -7.61 11.29 26.05
CA LEU A 441 -8.40 10.23 25.43
C LEU A 441 -8.88 10.61 24.03
N ALA A 442 -9.34 11.85 23.83
CA ALA A 442 -9.75 12.32 22.52
C ALA A 442 -8.59 12.29 21.49
N CYS A 443 -7.38 12.68 21.90
CA CYS A 443 -6.18 12.61 21.06
C CYS A 443 -5.83 11.16 20.70
N ILE A 444 -5.81 10.26 21.69
CA ILE A 444 -5.49 8.84 21.49
C ILE A 444 -6.49 8.19 20.54
N ARG A 445 -7.79 8.39 20.77
CA ARG A 445 -8.87 7.90 19.89
C ARG A 445 -8.71 8.41 18.47
N SER A 446 -8.46 9.71 18.31
CA SER A 446 -8.26 10.28 16.98
C SER A 446 -7.11 9.60 16.23
N LEU A 447 -6.02 9.25 16.92
CA LEU A 447 -4.86 8.59 16.29
C LEU A 447 -5.16 7.16 15.88
N TYR A 448 -5.60 6.29 16.80
CA TYR A 448 -5.73 4.87 16.48
C TYR A 448 -6.89 4.57 15.51
N TYR A 449 -7.92 5.43 15.44
CA TYR A 449 -8.94 5.33 14.38
C TYR A 449 -8.46 5.80 13.00
N SER A 450 -7.35 6.55 12.96
CA SER A 450 -6.79 7.10 11.70
C SER A 450 -5.68 6.25 11.10
N ILE A 451 -5.24 5.19 11.77
CA ILE A 451 -4.09 4.36 11.35
C ILE A 451 -4.53 2.91 11.18
N GLU A 452 -4.19 2.30 10.06
CA GLU A 452 -4.29 0.84 9.93
C GLU A 452 -3.19 0.18 10.77
N PRO A 453 -3.51 -0.79 11.64
CA PRO A 453 -2.52 -1.41 12.52
C PRO A 453 -1.30 -1.97 11.79
N ASP A 454 -1.47 -2.44 10.56
CA ASP A 454 -0.39 -3.01 9.74
C ASP A 454 0.71 -1.99 9.39
N HIS A 455 0.44 -0.68 9.48
CA HIS A 455 1.48 0.35 9.33
C HIS A 455 2.35 0.56 10.58
N ILE A 456 1.93 0.07 11.74
CA ILE A 456 2.57 0.35 13.05
C ILE A 456 2.98 -0.90 13.81
N ILE A 457 2.31 -2.03 13.58
CA ILE A 457 2.53 -3.30 14.28
C ILE A 457 3.96 -3.79 14.01
N LEU A 458 4.74 -3.90 15.08
CA LEU A 458 5.92 -4.76 15.18
C LEU A 458 5.66 -5.75 16.33
N PRO A 459 5.34 -7.02 16.02
CA PRO A 459 5.11 -8.02 17.06
C PRO A 459 6.42 -8.54 17.65
N ASP A 460 6.36 -8.91 18.92
CA ASP A 460 7.41 -9.67 19.60
C ASP A 460 7.33 -11.14 19.22
N GLU A 461 6.12 -11.66 18.99
CA GLU A 461 5.89 -13.05 18.60
C GLU A 461 4.78 -13.15 17.54
N ILE A 462 4.98 -14.04 16.57
CA ILE A 462 3.99 -14.44 15.56
C ILE A 462 3.64 -15.92 15.77
N ILE A 463 2.36 -16.24 15.83
CA ILE A 463 1.86 -17.61 15.99
C ILE A 463 1.17 -18.02 14.70
N LEU A 464 1.66 -19.07 14.06
CA LEU A 464 1.08 -19.63 12.84
C LEU A 464 -0.07 -20.62 13.15
N TRP A 465 -0.93 -20.93 12.18
CA TRP A 465 -2.06 -21.88 12.37
C TRP A 465 -1.62 -23.29 12.79
N ASN A 466 -0.44 -23.73 12.38
CA ASN A 466 0.16 -24.98 12.84
C ASN A 466 0.74 -24.89 14.27
N ARG A 467 0.41 -23.82 15.01
CA ARG A 467 0.87 -23.49 16.37
C ARG A 467 2.36 -23.23 16.51
N LYS A 468 3.10 -23.10 15.40
CA LYS A 468 4.50 -22.67 15.44
C LYS A 468 4.59 -21.22 15.89
N VAL A 469 5.44 -20.97 16.88
CA VAL A 469 5.74 -19.63 17.39
C VAL A 469 7.05 -19.15 16.77
N ILE A 470 7.03 -17.92 16.25
CA ILE A 470 8.20 -17.22 15.73
C ILE A 470 8.43 -16.02 16.66
N SER A 471 9.49 -16.08 17.46
CA SER A 471 9.91 -14.96 18.32
C SER A 471 10.78 -13.99 17.52
N LEU A 472 10.50 -12.70 17.63
CA LEU A 472 11.16 -11.60 16.91
C LEU A 472 11.94 -10.65 17.82
N SER A 473 11.79 -10.77 19.14
CA SER A 473 12.53 -9.94 20.11
C SER A 473 14.00 -10.36 20.21
N GLU A 474 14.91 -9.39 20.25
CA GLU A 474 16.35 -9.63 20.50
C GLU A 474 16.62 -10.29 21.85
N ASP A 475 15.76 -10.14 22.86
CA ASP A 475 15.92 -10.81 24.17
C ASP A 475 15.81 -12.35 24.11
N ALA A 476 15.38 -12.92 22.98
CA ALA A 476 15.43 -14.37 22.72
C ALA A 476 16.71 -14.78 21.94
N MET A 477 17.71 -13.90 21.86
CA MET A 477 19.03 -14.14 21.26
C MET A 477 20.03 -14.77 22.25
N ASP A 478 19.77 -14.72 23.55
CA ASP A 478 20.71 -15.21 24.58
C ASP A 478 20.26 -16.48 25.33
N ASP A 479 19.05 -17.00 25.07
CA ASP A 479 18.58 -18.26 25.66
C ASP A 479 18.20 -19.29 24.58
N ASN A 480 19.24 -19.86 23.94
CA ASN A 480 19.29 -21.25 23.49
C ASN A 480 20.71 -21.67 23.10
#